data_AF-V9Z3Y8-F1
#
_entry.id   AF-V9Z3Y8-F1
#
_cell.length_a   1.000
_cell.length_b   1.000
_cell.length_c   1.000
_cell.angle_alpha   90.00
_cell.angle_beta   90.00
_cell.angle_gamma   90.00
#
_symmetry.space_group_name_H-M   'P 1'
#
loop_
_entity.id
_entity.type
_entity.pdbx_description
1 polymer ?
#
loop_
_entity_poly.entity_id
_entity_poly.type
_entity_poly.pdbx_seq_one_letter_code
_entity_poly.pdbx_strand_id
1 'polypeptide(L)'
;MNTMMAAHPPTPARPRVTTEDGVAAYIAETVPVDSLVAGGYLAGHDGRLIAQQLRAPQLRRAMAHSVCHTVQPDVDNFYQEDGEPDTDWQQRRTRTVRDHCTVCPVRAACAELALRDEDTVGVRGGLAPEKLDRRLTAETTRLERARAADEQAGEQQRARIAAGAELQRLAGQYLGTSGKPEKRLENIENIRAAARHRDELVAAHRLSAGWTAAA
;
A
#
# COMPACT_ATOMS: atom_id res chain seq x y z
N MET A 1 -3.57 -50.34 -17.63
CA MET A 1 -3.24 -49.17 -18.46
C MET A 1 -3.07 -47.98 -17.51
N ASN A 2 -1.82 -47.62 -17.19
CA ASN A 2 -1.50 -46.57 -16.23
C ASN A 2 -1.43 -45.22 -16.96
N THR A 3 -2.32 -44.30 -16.59
CA THR A 3 -2.29 -42.90 -17.04
C THR A 3 -1.16 -42.19 -16.30
N MET A 4 -0.08 -41.87 -17.02
CA MET A 4 1.00 -41.05 -16.48
C MET A 4 0.49 -39.62 -16.23
N MET A 5 0.55 -39.18 -14.98
CA MET A 5 0.41 -37.77 -14.64
C MET A 5 1.60 -37.01 -15.20
N ALA A 6 1.35 -36.16 -16.18
CA ALA A 6 2.33 -35.22 -16.68
C ALA A 6 2.60 -34.16 -15.60
N ALA A 7 3.80 -34.22 -15.01
CA ALA A 7 4.30 -33.17 -14.14
C ALA A 7 4.25 -31.84 -14.88
N HIS A 8 3.54 -30.87 -14.31
CA HIS A 8 3.51 -29.52 -14.86
C HIS A 8 4.92 -28.90 -14.77
N PRO A 9 5.43 -28.29 -15.85
CA PRO A 9 6.69 -27.59 -15.79
C PRO A 9 6.59 -26.44 -14.78
N PRO A 10 7.62 -26.21 -13.95
CA PRO A 10 7.62 -25.06 -13.05
C PRO A 10 7.47 -23.79 -13.88
N THR A 11 6.56 -22.92 -13.45
CA THR A 11 6.36 -21.58 -13.99
C THR A 11 7.72 -20.90 -14.12
N PRO A 12 8.08 -20.33 -15.28
CA PRO A 12 9.34 -19.62 -15.40
C PRO A 12 9.34 -18.49 -14.37
N ALA A 13 10.28 -18.58 -13.42
CA ALA A 13 10.57 -17.48 -12.50
C ALA A 13 10.75 -16.23 -13.35
N ARG A 14 9.99 -15.16 -13.04
CA ARG A 14 10.27 -13.83 -13.60
C ARG A 14 11.78 -13.61 -13.49
N PRO A 15 12.45 -13.15 -14.55
CA PRO A 15 13.89 -12.96 -14.51
C PRO A 15 14.20 -12.17 -13.25
N ARG A 16 14.99 -12.76 -12.35
CA ARG A 16 15.53 -12.08 -11.17
C ARG A 16 16.42 -10.98 -11.73
N VAL A 17 15.84 -9.83 -11.99
CA VAL A 17 16.61 -8.66 -12.34
C VAL A 17 17.40 -8.33 -11.08
N THR A 18 18.71 -8.62 -11.11
CA THR A 18 19.66 -8.40 -10.00
C THR A 18 19.94 -6.92 -9.76
N THR A 19 19.04 -6.03 -10.17
CA THR A 19 19.13 -4.59 -9.90
C THR A 19 18.65 -4.30 -8.48
N GLU A 20 19.12 -3.20 -7.90
CA GLU A 20 18.68 -2.72 -6.59
C GLU A 20 17.15 -2.56 -6.53
N ASP A 21 16.54 -2.08 -7.62
CA ASP A 21 15.09 -2.00 -7.79
C ASP A 21 14.39 -3.37 -7.70
N GLY A 22 14.98 -4.40 -8.32
CA GLY A 22 14.43 -5.76 -8.29
C GLY A 22 14.50 -6.38 -6.90
N VAL A 23 15.58 -6.14 -6.17
CA VAL A 23 15.72 -6.56 -4.77
C VAL A 23 14.73 -5.82 -3.87
N ALA A 24 14.60 -4.50 -4.04
CA ALA A 24 13.65 -3.70 -3.26
C ALA A 24 12.20 -4.13 -3.52
N ALA A 25 11.83 -4.42 -4.77
CA ALA A 25 10.50 -4.92 -5.12
C ALA A 25 10.22 -6.28 -4.47
N TYR A 26 11.17 -7.22 -4.55
CA TYR A 26 11.04 -8.52 -3.90
C TYR A 26 10.88 -8.40 -2.38
N ILE A 27 11.68 -7.55 -1.73
CA ILE A 27 11.59 -7.32 -0.29
C ILE A 27 10.23 -6.70 0.09
N ALA A 28 9.78 -5.68 -0.64
CA ALA A 28 8.50 -5.02 -0.40
C ALA A 28 7.28 -5.94 -0.60
N GLU A 29 7.40 -6.92 -1.51
CA GLU A 29 6.34 -7.91 -1.80
C GLU A 29 6.31 -9.04 -0.76
N THR A 30 7.47 -9.49 -0.28
CA THR A 30 7.57 -10.72 0.53
C THR A 30 7.66 -10.48 2.04
N VAL A 31 8.10 -9.30 2.47
CA VAL A 31 8.33 -8.99 3.88
C VAL A 31 7.17 -8.14 4.43
N PRO A 32 6.52 -8.55 5.54
CA PRO A 32 5.49 -7.74 6.19
C PRO A 32 6.02 -6.36 6.61
N VAL A 33 5.17 -5.33 6.52
CA VAL A 33 5.55 -3.94 6.86
C VAL A 33 6.16 -3.84 8.25
N ASP A 34 5.57 -4.50 9.26
CA ASP A 34 6.09 -4.44 10.63
C ASP A 34 7.52 -5.04 10.73
N SER A 35 7.83 -6.07 9.93
CA SER A 35 9.17 -6.63 9.84
C SER A 35 10.14 -5.73 9.08
N LEU A 36 9.68 -4.99 8.06
CA LEU A 36 10.48 -3.97 7.37
C LEU A 36 10.87 -2.84 8.32
N VAL A 37 9.92 -2.38 9.14
CA VAL A 37 10.16 -1.37 10.18
C VAL A 37 11.18 -1.90 11.19
N ALA A 38 10.93 -3.07 11.78
CA ALA A 38 11.78 -3.65 12.83
C ALA A 38 13.20 -3.94 12.31
N GLY A 39 13.34 -4.33 11.05
CA GLY A 39 14.62 -4.57 10.39
C GLY A 39 15.34 -3.30 9.93
N GLY A 40 14.77 -2.10 10.14
CA GLY A 40 15.38 -0.83 9.75
C GLY A 40 15.36 -0.54 8.24
N TYR A 41 14.67 -1.37 7.45
CA TYR A 41 14.60 -1.25 5.98
C TYR A 41 13.90 0.02 5.52
N LEU A 42 13.24 0.77 6.40
CA LEU A 42 12.53 2.02 6.06
C LEU A 42 13.17 3.28 6.69
N ALA A 43 14.32 3.16 7.37
CA ALA A 43 14.96 4.27 8.08
C ALA A 43 16.00 5.04 7.23
N GLY A 44 16.56 4.40 6.20
CA GLY A 44 17.77 4.83 5.50
C GLY A 44 17.58 5.38 4.07
N HIS A 45 18.70 5.65 3.41
CA HIS A 45 18.75 5.99 1.98
C HIS A 45 18.27 4.81 1.12
N ASP A 46 18.74 3.60 1.45
CA ASP A 46 18.34 2.36 0.79
C ASP A 46 16.85 2.04 1.00
N GLY A 47 16.30 2.48 2.13
CA GLY A 47 14.88 2.36 2.43
C GLY A 47 13.98 3.14 1.49
N ARG A 48 14.52 4.10 0.73
CA ARG A 48 13.77 4.81 -0.32
C ARG A 48 13.29 3.85 -1.40
N LEU A 49 14.16 2.95 -1.87
CA LEU A 49 13.79 2.02 -2.93
C LEU A 49 12.66 1.10 -2.47
N ILE A 50 12.75 0.58 -1.24
CA ILE A 50 11.68 -0.24 -0.65
C ILE A 50 10.39 0.56 -0.48
N ALA A 51 10.47 1.78 0.07
CA ALA A 51 9.30 2.65 0.24
C ALA A 51 8.59 2.95 -1.08
N GLN A 52 9.34 3.16 -2.17
CA GLN A 52 8.79 3.39 -3.51
C GLN A 52 8.00 2.20 -4.05
N GLN A 53 8.31 0.97 -3.60
CA GLN A 53 7.60 -0.24 -4.01
C GLN A 53 6.31 -0.48 -3.20
N LEU A 54 6.28 -0.05 -1.93
CA LEU A 54 5.11 -0.17 -1.07
C LEU A 54 3.90 0.61 -1.63
N ARG A 55 2.69 0.08 -1.36
CA ARG A 55 1.42 0.75 -1.66
C ARG A 55 1.05 1.75 -0.57
N ALA A 56 0.23 2.76 -0.86
CA ALA A 56 -0.17 3.78 0.11
C ALA A 56 -0.72 3.21 1.45
N PRO A 57 -1.55 2.15 1.49
CA PRO A 57 -1.98 1.55 2.76
C PRO A 57 -0.84 0.96 3.59
N GLN A 58 0.18 0.38 2.94
CA GLN A 58 1.37 -0.16 3.61
C GLN A 58 2.23 0.98 4.18
N LEU A 59 2.41 2.07 3.42
CA LEU A 59 3.10 3.27 3.88
C LEU A 59 2.39 3.89 5.10
N ARG A 60 1.06 4.02 5.06
CA ARG A 60 0.26 4.51 6.20
C ARG A 60 0.35 3.60 7.41
N ARG A 61 0.33 2.27 7.22
CA ARG A 61 0.57 1.31 8.32
C ARG A 61 1.94 1.51 8.95
N ALA A 62 2.99 1.73 8.14
CA ALA A 62 4.33 2.01 8.65
C ALA A 62 4.36 3.27 9.54
N MET A 63 3.53 4.28 9.26
CA MET A 63 3.50 5.52 10.06
C MET A 63 3.10 5.32 11.53
N ALA A 64 2.39 4.23 11.87
CA ALA A 64 2.11 3.86 13.26
C ALA A 64 3.38 3.55 14.07
N HIS A 65 4.50 3.29 13.40
CA HIS A 65 5.81 3.06 14.02
C HIS A 65 6.72 4.30 13.97
N SER A 66 6.20 5.45 13.56
CA SER A 66 6.99 6.68 13.51
C SER A 66 7.24 7.24 14.90
N VAL A 67 8.42 7.83 15.09
CA VAL A 67 8.77 8.48 16.36
C VAL A 67 7.78 9.59 16.70
N CYS A 68 7.37 10.41 15.72
CA CYS A 68 6.39 11.47 15.96
C CYS A 68 4.99 10.94 16.33
N HIS A 69 4.61 9.75 15.87
CA HIS A 69 3.37 9.11 16.33
C HIS A 69 3.45 8.69 17.80
N THR A 70 4.61 8.18 18.26
CA THR A 70 4.81 7.73 19.64
C THR A 70 5.03 8.89 20.62
N VAL A 71 5.93 9.83 20.29
CA VAL A 71 6.34 10.89 21.23
C VAL A 71 5.47 12.14 21.14
N GLN A 72 4.62 12.24 20.11
CA GLN A 72 3.68 13.35 19.88
C GLN A 72 4.32 14.73 20.11
N PRO A 73 5.40 15.06 19.35
CA PRO A 73 6.04 16.35 19.46
C PRO A 73 5.08 17.46 19.01
N ASP A 74 5.36 18.70 19.43
CA ASP A 74 4.61 19.85 18.95
C ASP A 74 4.69 19.93 17.42
N VAL A 75 3.53 20.05 16.80
CA VAL A 75 3.33 20.06 15.35
C VAL A 75 4.04 21.25 14.73
N ASP A 76 4.07 22.38 15.42
CA ASP A 76 4.70 23.62 14.95
C ASP A 76 6.21 23.47 14.75
N ASN A 77 6.85 22.47 15.35
CA ASN A 77 8.27 22.16 15.10
C ASN A 77 8.55 21.66 13.67
N PHE A 78 7.52 21.24 12.95
CA PHE A 78 7.63 20.70 11.59
C PHE A 78 7.28 21.72 10.51
N TYR A 79 6.77 22.90 10.88
CA TYR A 79 6.33 23.93 9.96
C TYR A 79 7.06 25.25 10.24
N GLN A 80 7.27 26.05 9.19
CA GLN A 80 7.72 27.42 9.36
C GLN A 80 6.51 28.27 9.75
N GLU A 81 6.67 29.11 10.78
CA GLU A 81 5.61 30.02 11.21
C GLU A 81 5.52 31.26 10.32
N ASP A 82 4.34 31.88 10.27
CA ASP A 82 4.12 33.11 9.52
C ASP A 82 5.01 34.24 10.06
N GLY A 83 5.91 34.74 9.22
CA GLY A 83 6.87 35.79 9.59
C GLY A 83 8.10 35.31 10.36
N GLU A 84 8.27 34.00 10.55
CA GLU A 84 9.49 33.43 11.12
C GLU A 84 10.67 33.65 10.15
N PRO A 85 11.77 34.28 10.61
CA PRO A 85 12.97 34.42 9.80
C PRO A 85 13.54 33.06 9.37
N ASP A 86 13.97 32.94 8.11
CA ASP A 86 14.51 31.70 7.56
C ASP A 86 15.65 31.09 8.40
N THR A 87 16.46 31.93 9.06
CA THR A 87 17.55 31.49 9.93
C THR A 87 17.05 30.76 11.17
N ASP A 88 15.98 31.28 11.78
CA ASP A 88 15.39 30.73 13.01
C ASP A 88 14.67 29.43 12.68
N TRP A 89 13.91 29.44 11.57
CA TRP A 89 13.31 28.25 11.00
C TRP A 89 14.35 27.17 10.69
N GLN A 90 15.45 27.52 10.02
CA GLN A 90 16.51 26.57 9.69
C GLN A 90 17.11 25.92 10.93
N GLN A 91 17.31 26.69 12.01
CA GLN A 91 17.81 26.16 13.28
C GLN A 91 16.80 25.21 13.94
N ARG A 92 15.52 25.61 14.03
CA ARG A 92 14.43 24.80 14.57
C ARG A 92 14.26 23.50 13.79
N ARG A 93 14.14 23.59 12.47
CA ARG A 93 14.09 22.46 11.54
C ARG A 93 15.24 21.48 11.74
N THR A 94 16.47 21.96 11.85
CA THR A 94 17.65 21.09 12.05
C THR A 94 17.54 20.31 13.35
N ARG A 95 17.06 20.96 14.42
CA ARG A 95 16.79 20.31 15.70
C ARG A 95 15.67 19.27 15.59
N THR A 96 14.53 19.61 15.00
CA THR A 96 13.40 18.69 14.76
C THR A 96 13.84 17.45 13.98
N VAL A 97 14.62 17.63 12.90
CA VAL A 97 15.12 16.52 12.08
C VAL A 97 16.06 15.62 12.87
N ARG A 98 16.96 16.19 13.67
CA ARG A 98 17.89 15.43 14.52
C ARG A 98 17.13 14.63 15.57
N ASP A 99 16.22 15.28 16.29
CA ASP A 99 15.57 14.72 17.48
C ASP A 99 14.48 13.69 17.12
N HIS A 100 13.84 13.83 15.97
CA HIS A 100 12.74 12.94 15.56
C HIS A 100 13.03 12.15 14.29
N CYS A 101 13.40 12.82 13.20
CA CYS A 101 13.45 12.16 11.89
C CYS A 101 14.66 11.25 11.72
N THR A 102 15.82 11.63 12.26
CA THR A 102 17.10 10.91 12.06
C THR A 102 17.07 9.52 12.67
N VAL A 103 16.36 9.35 13.78
CA VAL A 103 16.19 8.09 14.51
C VAL A 103 14.90 7.35 14.13
N CYS A 104 14.08 7.91 13.24
CA CYS A 104 12.77 7.36 12.91
C CYS A 104 12.91 6.13 11.99
N PRO A 105 12.35 4.96 12.38
CA PRO A 105 12.51 3.72 11.61
C PRO A 105 11.74 3.74 10.27
N VAL A 106 10.85 4.72 10.07
CA VAL A 106 9.99 4.84 8.90
C VAL A 106 10.22 6.12 8.12
N ARG A 107 11.39 6.73 8.27
CA ARG A 107 11.76 7.99 7.61
C ARG A 107 11.55 7.95 6.09
N ALA A 108 11.97 6.89 5.42
CA ALA A 108 11.82 6.74 3.97
C ALA A 108 10.36 6.57 3.55
N ALA A 109 9.57 5.81 4.33
CA ALA A 109 8.15 5.65 4.09
C ALA A 109 7.37 6.97 4.28
N CYS A 110 7.74 7.77 5.28
CA CYS A 110 7.17 9.09 5.53
C CYS A 110 7.44 10.05 4.35
N ALA A 111 8.69 10.09 3.86
CA ALA A 111 9.04 10.91 2.70
C ALA A 111 8.33 10.47 1.41
N GLU A 112 8.22 9.17 1.15
CA GLU A 112 7.51 8.67 -0.04
C GLU A 112 6.00 8.95 0.04
N LEU A 113 5.38 8.75 1.22
CA LEU A 113 3.96 9.04 1.40
C LEU A 113 3.66 10.52 1.18
N ALA A 114 4.48 11.41 1.76
CA ALA A 114 4.37 12.86 1.56
C ALA A 114 4.42 13.24 0.07
N LEU A 115 5.35 12.67 -0.70
CA LEU A 115 5.43 12.91 -2.14
C LEU A 115 4.21 12.40 -2.92
N ARG A 116 3.63 11.27 -2.50
CA ARG A 116 2.41 10.74 -3.12
C ARG A 116 1.18 11.57 -2.79
N ASP A 117 1.10 12.12 -1.59
CA ASP A 117 -0.01 12.96 -1.15
C ASP A 117 0.18 14.45 -1.53
N GLU A 118 1.29 14.79 -2.21
CA GLU A 118 1.69 16.19 -2.54
C GLU A 118 1.87 17.08 -1.30
N ASP A 119 2.11 16.46 -0.15
CA ASP A 119 2.35 17.14 1.12
C ASP A 119 3.82 17.53 1.24
N THR A 120 4.19 18.61 0.56
CA THR A 120 5.55 19.17 0.61
C THR A 120 5.70 20.26 1.68
N VAL A 121 4.62 20.59 2.40
CA VAL A 121 4.61 21.64 3.42
C VAL A 121 5.20 21.12 4.72
N GLY A 122 6.27 21.76 5.18
CA GLY A 122 6.99 21.40 6.39
C GLY A 122 7.97 20.23 6.23
N VAL A 123 8.41 19.66 7.35
CA VAL A 123 9.37 18.56 7.38
C VAL A 123 8.67 17.22 7.25
N ARG A 124 9.06 16.41 6.26
CA ARG A 124 8.57 15.02 6.07
C ARG A 124 9.72 14.07 5.84
N GLY A 125 9.79 12.99 6.61
CA GLY A 125 10.88 12.01 6.52
C GLY A 125 12.27 12.65 6.63
N GLY A 126 12.41 13.71 7.43
CA GLY A 126 13.67 14.46 7.57
C GLY A 126 14.06 15.32 6.37
N LEU A 127 13.17 15.48 5.38
CA LEU A 127 13.37 16.38 4.25
C LEU A 127 12.70 17.71 4.53
N ALA A 128 13.40 18.79 4.19
CA ALA A 128 12.86 20.15 4.17
C ALA A 128 11.88 20.36 3.00
N PRO A 129 10.97 21.36 3.08
CA PRO A 129 10.01 21.67 2.03
C PRO A 129 10.65 21.81 0.65
N GLU A 130 11.70 22.64 0.55
CA GLU A 130 12.41 22.90 -0.71
C GLU A 130 12.96 21.62 -1.37
N LYS A 131 13.34 20.62 -0.55
CA LYS A 131 13.85 19.33 -1.04
C LYS A 131 12.72 18.39 -1.43
N LEU A 132 11.58 18.45 -0.76
CA LEU A 132 10.38 17.72 -1.16
C LEU A 132 9.85 18.23 -2.50
N ASP A 133 9.76 19.56 -2.67
CA ASP A 133 9.33 20.17 -3.94
C ASP A 133 10.22 19.76 -5.12
N ARG A 134 11.54 19.87 -4.95
CA ARG A 134 12.49 19.43 -5.99
C ARG A 134 12.31 17.96 -6.35
N ARG A 135 12.05 17.10 -5.35
CA ARG A 135 11.80 15.66 -5.60
C ARG A 135 10.46 15.42 -6.27
N LEU A 136 9.41 16.14 -5.86
CA LEU A 136 8.10 16.07 -6.47
C LEU A 136 8.21 16.38 -7.97
N THR A 137 8.87 17.49 -8.33
CA THR A 137 9.11 17.87 -9.73
C THR A 137 10.00 16.87 -10.47
N ALA A 138 11.10 16.41 -9.86
CA ALA A 138 12.03 15.49 -10.52
C ALA A 138 11.45 14.08 -10.72
N GLU A 139 10.50 13.67 -9.89
CA GLU A 139 9.93 12.32 -9.86
C GLU A 139 8.47 12.26 -10.32
N THR A 140 7.91 13.33 -10.92
CA THR A 140 6.48 13.44 -11.26
C THR A 140 5.93 12.19 -11.97
N THR A 141 6.55 11.78 -13.09
CA THR A 141 6.08 10.60 -13.86
C THR A 141 6.16 9.29 -13.07
N ARG A 142 7.09 9.16 -12.11
CA ARG A 142 7.14 7.98 -11.24
C ARG A 142 6.01 8.03 -10.21
N LEU A 143 5.79 9.19 -9.59
CA LEU A 143 4.77 9.40 -8.57
C LEU A 143 3.36 9.24 -9.16
N GLU A 144 3.09 9.76 -10.35
CA GLU A 144 1.84 9.56 -11.08
C GLU A 144 1.53 8.07 -11.28
N ARG A 145 2.52 7.29 -11.74
CA ARG A 145 2.39 5.84 -11.88
C ARG A 145 2.15 5.15 -10.54
N ALA A 146 2.83 5.58 -9.48
CA ALA A 146 2.65 5.02 -8.14
C ALA A 146 1.23 5.29 -7.60
N ARG A 147 0.70 6.50 -7.80
CA ARG A 147 -0.67 6.89 -7.42
C ARG A 147 -1.72 6.13 -8.22
N ALA A 148 -1.56 6.04 -9.54
CA ALA A 148 -2.47 5.26 -10.38
C ALA A 148 -2.53 3.78 -9.96
N ALA A 149 -1.39 3.19 -9.60
CA ALA A 149 -1.34 1.84 -9.07
C ALA A 149 -2.00 1.71 -7.68
N ASP A 150 -1.86 2.73 -6.81
CA ASP A 150 -2.54 2.77 -5.51
C ASP A 150 -4.07 2.90 -5.65
N GLU A 151 -4.53 3.75 -6.59
CA GLU A 151 -5.95 3.91 -6.92
C GLU A 151 -6.55 2.62 -7.46
N GLN A 152 -5.90 2.01 -8.46
CA GLN A 152 -6.31 0.73 -9.05
C GLN A 152 -6.40 -0.38 -7.99
N ALA A 153 -5.42 -0.48 -7.10
CA ALA A 153 -5.45 -1.45 -6.00
C ALA A 153 -6.63 -1.18 -5.03
N GLY A 154 -6.90 0.10 -4.76
CA GLY A 154 -8.05 0.53 -3.95
C GLY A 154 -9.39 0.18 -4.58
N GLU A 155 -9.54 0.40 -5.89
CA GLU A 155 -10.73 0.02 -6.66
C GLU A 155 -10.96 -1.50 -6.65
N GLN A 156 -9.92 -2.29 -6.92
CA GLN A 156 -9.99 -3.75 -6.86
C GLN A 156 -10.41 -4.23 -5.46
N GLN A 157 -9.88 -3.61 -4.39
CA GLN A 157 -10.29 -3.94 -3.03
C GLN A 157 -11.76 -3.61 -2.78
N ARG A 158 -12.22 -2.41 -3.16
CA ARG A 158 -13.62 -2.00 -3.00
C ARG A 158 -14.57 -2.90 -3.77
N ALA A 159 -14.23 -3.25 -5.02
CA ALA A 159 -15.02 -4.16 -5.84
C ALA A 159 -15.18 -5.54 -5.18
N ARG A 160 -14.11 -6.09 -4.61
CA ARG A 160 -14.17 -7.38 -3.88
C ARG A 160 -15.05 -7.31 -2.65
N ILE A 161 -14.89 -6.27 -1.83
CA ILE A 161 -15.73 -6.07 -0.63
C ILE A 161 -17.20 -5.92 -1.04
N ALA A 162 -17.49 -5.11 -2.06
CA ALA A 162 -18.84 -4.88 -2.57
C ALA A 162 -19.48 -6.18 -3.08
N ALA A 163 -18.74 -6.99 -3.85
CA ALA A 163 -19.23 -8.30 -4.31
C ALA A 163 -19.51 -9.27 -3.15
N GLY A 164 -18.69 -9.27 -2.10
CA GLY A 164 -18.93 -10.05 -0.89
C GLY A 164 -20.19 -9.58 -0.13
N ALA A 165 -20.34 -8.26 0.04
CA ALA A 165 -21.51 -7.67 0.68
C ALA A 165 -22.80 -7.94 -0.09
N GLU A 166 -22.76 -7.88 -1.42
CA GLU A 166 -23.90 -8.17 -2.29
C GLU A 166 -24.35 -9.63 -2.16
N LEU A 167 -23.41 -10.58 -2.16
CA LEU A 167 -23.73 -11.98 -1.93
C LEU A 167 -24.38 -12.19 -0.56
N GLN A 168 -23.86 -11.56 0.49
CA GLN A 168 -24.43 -11.63 1.84
C GLN A 168 -25.84 -11.03 1.89
N ARG A 169 -26.05 -9.88 1.23
CA ARG A 169 -27.35 -9.21 1.13
C ARG A 169 -28.37 -10.12 0.45
N LEU A 170 -28.02 -10.70 -0.70
CA LEU A 170 -28.88 -11.63 -1.42
C LEU A 170 -29.18 -12.87 -0.56
N ALA A 171 -28.16 -13.51 0.02
CA ALA A 171 -28.36 -14.69 0.87
C ALA A 171 -29.27 -14.41 2.07
N GLY A 172 -29.13 -13.24 2.71
CA GLY A 172 -29.96 -12.83 3.85
C GLY A 172 -31.44 -12.59 3.50
N GLN A 173 -31.74 -12.20 2.26
CA GLN A 173 -33.12 -12.06 1.78
C GLN A 173 -33.86 -13.42 1.67
N TYR A 174 -33.15 -14.55 1.77
CA TYR A 174 -33.71 -15.90 1.56
C TYR A 174 -33.88 -16.76 2.81
N LEU A 175 -33.97 -16.17 3.99
CA LEU A 175 -34.22 -16.90 5.24
C LEU A 175 -35.66 -17.45 5.38
N GLY A 176 -36.50 -17.43 4.33
CA GLY A 176 -37.89 -17.92 4.37
C GLY A 176 -38.28 -18.82 3.18
N THR A 177 -38.90 -19.96 3.47
CA THR A 177 -39.38 -20.94 2.46
C THR A 177 -40.75 -20.60 1.87
N SER A 178 -41.42 -19.54 2.37
CA SER A 178 -42.82 -19.21 2.08
C SER A 178 -43.07 -18.46 0.76
N GLY A 179 -42.06 -18.30 -0.09
CA GLY A 179 -42.17 -17.60 -1.38
C GLY A 179 -42.69 -18.47 -2.54
N LYS A 180 -43.19 -17.82 -3.60
CA LYS A 180 -43.60 -18.49 -4.84
C LYS A 180 -42.43 -19.30 -5.44
N PRO A 181 -42.66 -20.50 -6.00
CA PRO A 181 -41.61 -21.34 -6.59
C PRO A 181 -40.73 -20.63 -7.64
N GLU A 182 -41.35 -19.84 -8.53
CA GLU A 182 -40.65 -19.08 -9.58
C GLU A 182 -39.64 -18.09 -9.00
N LYS A 183 -40.06 -17.32 -7.98
CA LYS A 183 -39.18 -16.38 -7.29
C LYS A 183 -38.00 -17.09 -6.64
N ARG A 184 -38.20 -18.29 -6.06
CA ARG A 184 -37.09 -19.07 -5.48
C ARG A 184 -36.03 -19.45 -6.52
N LEU A 185 -36.44 -19.78 -7.75
CA LEU A 185 -35.49 -20.11 -8.82
C LEU A 185 -34.68 -18.88 -9.26
N GLU A 186 -35.36 -17.75 -9.52
CA GLU A 186 -34.72 -16.46 -9.83
C GLU A 186 -33.71 -16.06 -8.75
N ASN A 187 -34.09 -16.23 -7.50
CA ASN A 187 -33.28 -15.94 -6.33
C ASN A 187 -32.01 -16.81 -6.26
N ILE A 188 -32.14 -18.11 -6.50
CA ILE A 188 -31.00 -19.05 -6.57
C ILE A 188 -30.04 -18.64 -7.70
N GLU A 189 -30.57 -18.25 -8.86
CA GLU A 189 -29.76 -17.78 -9.99
C GLU A 189 -29.00 -16.50 -9.64
N ASN A 190 -29.66 -15.53 -8.99
CA ASN A 190 -29.03 -14.29 -8.53
C ASN A 190 -27.89 -14.56 -7.52
N ILE A 191 -28.10 -15.45 -6.54
CA ILE A 191 -27.04 -15.85 -5.60
C ILE A 191 -25.88 -16.51 -6.35
N ARG A 192 -26.17 -17.43 -7.27
CA ARG A 192 -25.12 -18.12 -8.05
C ARG A 192 -24.33 -17.13 -8.91
N ALA A 193 -24.99 -16.15 -9.51
CA ALA A 193 -24.33 -15.11 -10.29
C ALA A 193 -23.44 -14.22 -9.41
N ALA A 194 -23.95 -13.76 -8.26
CA ALA A 194 -23.18 -12.96 -7.31
C ALA A 194 -21.97 -13.74 -6.74
N ALA A 195 -22.13 -15.03 -6.46
CA ALA A 195 -21.04 -15.90 -6.01
C ALA A 195 -19.96 -16.04 -7.08
N ARG A 196 -20.32 -16.30 -8.34
CA ARG A 196 -19.36 -16.33 -9.46
C ARG A 196 -18.60 -15.02 -9.60
N HIS A 197 -19.30 -13.89 -9.57
CA HIS A 197 -18.67 -12.58 -9.69
C HIS A 197 -17.67 -12.30 -8.56
N ARG A 198 -18.03 -12.62 -7.31
CA ARG A 198 -17.10 -12.54 -6.17
C ARG A 198 -15.87 -13.41 -6.41
N ASP A 199 -16.08 -14.66 -6.85
CA ASP A 199 -15.00 -15.63 -7.05
C ASP A 199 -14.06 -15.22 -8.18
N GLU A 200 -14.56 -14.64 -9.26
CA GLU A 200 -13.77 -14.04 -10.33
C GLU A 200 -12.86 -12.92 -9.80
N LEU A 201 -13.39 -12.01 -8.98
CA LEU A 201 -12.59 -10.93 -8.39
C LEU A 201 -11.55 -11.44 -7.38
N VAL A 202 -11.90 -12.47 -6.59
CA VAL A 202 -10.96 -13.12 -5.66
C VAL A 202 -9.86 -13.86 -6.44
N ALA A 203 -10.20 -14.55 -7.52
CA ALA A 203 -9.25 -15.23 -8.38
C ALA A 203 -8.30 -14.23 -9.06
N ALA A 204 -8.83 -13.13 -9.60
CA ALA A 204 -8.03 -12.05 -10.18
C ALA A 204 -7.04 -11.46 -9.17
N HIS A 205 -7.47 -11.24 -7.93
CA HIS A 205 -6.58 -10.78 -6.85
C HIS A 205 -5.52 -11.81 -6.46
N ARG A 206 -5.89 -13.10 -6.37
CA ARG A 206 -4.93 -14.17 -6.08
C ARG A 206 -3.84 -14.22 -7.16
N LEU A 207 -4.24 -14.17 -8.43
CA LEU A 207 -3.30 -14.14 -9.55
C LEU A 207 -2.38 -12.90 -9.50
N SER A 208 -2.91 -11.72 -9.20
CA SER A 208 -2.09 -10.50 -9.09
C SER A 208 -1.15 -10.52 -7.88
N ALA A 209 -1.53 -11.20 -6.80
CA ALA A 209 -0.69 -11.44 -5.62
C ALA A 209 0.27 -12.64 -5.78
N GLY A 210 0.35 -13.25 -6.97
CA GLY A 210 1.24 -14.39 -7.23
C GLY A 210 0.78 -15.72 -6.64
N TRP A 211 -0.47 -15.83 -6.17
CA TRP A 211 -1.05 -17.07 -5.68
C TRP A 211 -1.57 -17.87 -6.88
N THR A 212 -1.03 -19.07 -7.09
CA THR A 212 -1.57 -20.00 -8.08
C THR A 212 -2.96 -20.46 -7.66
N ALA A 213 -3.84 -20.74 -8.63
CA ALA A 213 -5.15 -21.31 -8.36
C ALA A 213 -5.00 -22.54 -7.47
N ALA A 214 -5.73 -22.59 -6.35
CA ALA A 214 -5.83 -23.80 -5.55
C ALA A 214 -6.43 -24.89 -6.45
N ALA A 215 -5.67 -25.98 -6.61
CA ALA A 215 -6.06 -27.15 -7.39
C ALA A 215 -7.31 -27.83 -6.79
#